data_AF-A0AAE0VE23-F1
#
_entry.id   AF-A0AAE0VE23-F1
#
_cell.length_a   1.000
_cell.length_b   1.000
_cell.length_c   1.000
_cell.angle_alpha   90.00
_cell.angle_beta   90.00
_cell.angle_gamma   90.00
#
_symmetry.space_group_name_H-M   'P 1'
#
loop_
_entity.id
_entity.type
_entity.pdbx_description
1 polymer ?
#
loop_
_entity_poly.entity_id
_entity_poly.type
_entity_poly.pdbx_seq_one_letter_code
_entity_poly.pdbx_strand_id
1 'polypeptide(L)'
;MAVVVTPGLGRSGVGLGHLVPVKGTLNASAYQDILDNFMLPTLWEQFGDDPFLFQHDCAPVHKARSIKTWMMLPSHTCGNPGLIPRGIIHGTRYNIGDKIRYTCVMGYVLEGHAVLTCIVSPGSGASWDFPAPFCRAEGACGGTLRGTTGTISSPHFPSEYENSADCTWSILAEPGDTIALVFTDFQLEDRYDFLEISGTEAPSIWLTGMNLPSPVISSKNWLRLHFTSDSNHRRKGFSAQYQVKKAIELKSRGVKMLPNKDTSHKNAVLSQGGLTADICPDPGIPENGKRIGSSFHVGASIQFSCDDSYVLQGSKSITCQRVTETLAAWSDHRPICRTKLCVFTCEVNEIKMLCLIP
;
A
#
# COMPACT_ATOMS: atom_id res chain seq x y z
N MET A 1 10.44 34.81 -5.89
CA MET A 1 10.07 33.51 -5.29
C MET A 1 9.91 32.54 -6.44
N ALA A 2 10.65 31.44 -6.47
CA ALA A 2 10.42 30.38 -7.42
C ALA A 2 9.58 29.30 -6.72
N VAL A 3 8.49 28.88 -7.34
CA VAL A 3 7.73 27.71 -6.91
C VAL A 3 8.16 26.56 -7.81
N VAL A 4 8.67 25.48 -7.21
CA VAL A 4 8.91 24.22 -7.92
C VAL A 4 7.81 23.26 -7.46
N VAL A 5 6.92 22.92 -8.39
CA VAL A 5 5.91 21.87 -8.18
C VAL A 5 6.38 20.62 -8.91
N THR A 6 6.42 19.48 -8.23
CA THR A 6 6.50 18.17 -8.87
C THR A 6 5.42 17.25 -8.29
N PRO A 7 4.30 17.03 -9.01
CA PRO A 7 3.51 15.84 -8.85
C PRO A 7 4.02 14.78 -9.84
N GLY A 8 3.96 13.51 -9.46
CA GLY A 8 4.28 12.41 -10.37
C GLY A 8 3.52 12.54 -11.70
N LEU A 9 4.25 12.28 -12.79
CA LEU A 9 3.80 12.14 -14.18
C LEU A 9 3.39 13.43 -14.93
N GLY A 10 4.40 14.11 -15.49
CA GLY A 10 4.31 14.58 -16.89
C GLY A 10 3.87 16.02 -17.20
N ARG A 11 3.79 16.95 -16.24
CA ARG A 11 3.52 18.38 -16.56
C ARG A 11 4.66 19.31 -16.11
N SER A 12 5.06 20.19 -17.03
CA SER A 12 6.10 21.20 -16.86
C SER A 12 5.79 22.15 -15.70
N GLY A 13 6.81 22.48 -14.90
CA GLY A 13 6.70 23.49 -13.84
C GLY A 13 6.31 24.85 -14.40
N VAL A 14 5.48 25.59 -13.66
CA VAL A 14 5.04 26.94 -14.00
C VAL A 14 5.52 27.89 -12.90
N GLY A 15 6.28 28.92 -13.27
CA GLY A 15 6.69 29.97 -12.34
C GLY A 15 5.52 30.90 -12.02
N LEU A 16 5.30 31.21 -10.74
CA LEU A 16 4.31 32.20 -10.32
C LEU A 16 4.79 33.63 -10.64
N GLY A 17 4.15 34.24 -11.63
CA GLY A 17 3.77 35.66 -11.65
C GLY A 17 4.86 36.74 -11.46
N HIS A 18 4.41 38.00 -11.50
CA HIS A 18 5.29 39.16 -11.42
C HIS A 18 5.93 39.29 -10.02
N LEU A 19 7.24 39.49 -9.97
CA LEU A 19 7.95 39.75 -8.72
C LEU A 19 7.39 41.02 -8.07
N VAL A 20 6.93 40.90 -6.81
CA VAL A 20 6.48 42.05 -6.02
C VAL A 20 7.70 42.61 -5.27
N PRO A 21 8.17 43.82 -5.60
CA PRO A 21 9.27 44.43 -4.87
C PRO A 21 8.80 44.86 -3.48
N VAL A 22 9.34 44.23 -2.45
CA VAL A 22 9.11 44.67 -1.06
C VAL A 22 10.11 45.77 -0.74
N LYS A 23 9.62 46.96 -0.39
CA LYS A 23 10.48 48.05 0.09
C LYS A 23 10.80 47.83 1.57
N GLY A 24 12.09 47.69 1.90
CA GLY A 24 12.60 47.60 3.27
C GLY A 24 12.94 46.18 3.73
N THR A 25 13.27 46.03 5.02
CA THR A 25 13.56 44.74 5.63
C THR A 25 12.25 43.97 5.90
N LEU A 26 12.16 42.77 5.34
CA LEU A 26 10.99 41.89 5.44
C LEU A 26 10.84 41.40 6.88
N ASN A 27 9.86 41.93 7.62
CA ASN A 27 9.52 41.45 8.96
C ASN A 27 8.42 40.36 8.89
N ALA A 28 8.22 39.63 9.98
CA ALA A 28 7.30 38.50 10.01
C ALA A 28 5.84 38.87 9.64
N SER A 29 5.41 40.08 10.00
CA SER A 29 4.06 40.59 9.69
C SER A 29 3.92 40.88 8.19
N ALA A 30 4.89 41.58 7.61
CA ALA A 30 4.93 41.86 6.18
C ALA A 30 5.04 40.57 5.34
N TYR A 31 5.75 39.55 5.85
CA TYR A 31 5.82 38.24 5.18
C TYR A 31 4.48 37.50 5.19
N GLN A 32 3.75 37.51 6.32
CA GLN A 32 2.41 36.93 6.42
C GLN A 32 1.42 37.64 5.50
N ASP A 33 1.45 38.97 5.49
CA ASP A 33 0.59 39.79 4.64
C ASP A 33 0.80 39.50 3.13
N ILE A 34 2.05 39.23 2.74
CA ILE A 34 2.38 38.80 1.36
C ILE A 34 1.84 37.40 1.06
N LEU A 35 1.94 36.47 2.01
CA LEU A 35 1.42 35.12 1.83
C LEU A 35 -0.10 35.13 1.67
N ASP A 36 -0.81 35.80 2.57
CA ASP A 36 -2.26 35.78 2.67
C ASP A 36 -2.93 36.51 1.50
N ASN A 37 -2.37 37.64 1.06
CA ASN A 37 -3.02 38.48 0.05
C ASN A 37 -2.54 38.23 -1.39
N PHE A 38 -1.37 37.61 -1.58
CA PHE A 38 -0.79 37.47 -2.92
C PHE A 38 -0.46 36.02 -3.31
N MET A 39 0.08 35.21 -2.40
CA MET A 39 0.48 33.83 -2.75
C MET A 39 -0.64 32.80 -2.58
N LEU A 40 -1.30 32.75 -1.43
CA LEU A 40 -2.31 31.73 -1.13
C LEU A 40 -3.53 31.80 -2.07
N PRO A 41 -4.07 32.97 -2.44
CA PRO A 41 -5.18 33.06 -3.41
C PRO A 41 -4.77 32.57 -4.80
N THR A 42 -3.54 32.86 -5.23
CA THR A 42 -3.02 32.44 -6.54
C THR A 42 -2.79 30.93 -6.59
N LEU A 43 -2.30 30.33 -5.49
CA LEU A 43 -2.15 28.89 -5.37
C LEU A 43 -3.51 28.17 -5.37
N TRP A 44 -4.51 28.74 -4.70
CA TRP A 44 -5.88 28.23 -4.72
C TRP A 44 -6.48 28.23 -6.13
N GLU A 45 -6.30 29.32 -6.89
CA GLU A 45 -6.79 29.42 -8.26
C GLU A 45 -6.11 28.41 -9.22
N GLN A 46 -4.84 28.06 -8.96
CA GLN A 46 -4.06 27.17 -9.83
C GLN A 46 -4.14 25.69 -9.47
N PHE A 47 -4.23 25.35 -8.19
CA PHE A 47 -4.12 23.97 -7.70
C PHE A 47 -5.37 23.50 -6.94
N GLY A 48 -6.33 24.38 -6.64
CA GLY A 48 -7.53 24.01 -5.89
C GLY A 48 -7.19 23.35 -4.55
N ASP A 49 -7.77 22.18 -4.31
CA ASP A 49 -7.57 21.37 -3.10
C ASP A 49 -6.40 20.35 -3.21
N ASP A 50 -5.64 20.34 -4.32
CA ASP A 50 -4.53 19.39 -4.51
C ASP A 50 -3.34 19.71 -3.58
N PRO A 51 -2.62 18.68 -3.06
CA PRO A 51 -1.50 18.90 -2.17
C PRO A 51 -0.32 19.54 -2.91
N PHE A 52 0.18 20.66 -2.37
CA PHE A 52 1.36 21.35 -2.90
C PHE A 52 2.46 21.47 -1.84
N LEU A 53 3.72 21.44 -2.28
CA LEU A 53 4.90 21.63 -1.44
C LEU A 53 5.51 23.00 -1.73
N PHE A 54 5.76 23.78 -0.68
CA PHE A 54 6.42 25.08 -0.79
C PHE A 54 7.85 24.97 -0.27
N GLN A 55 8.83 25.28 -1.13
CA GLN A 55 10.24 25.33 -0.76
C GLN A 55 10.79 26.72 -1.09
N HIS A 56 11.21 27.45 -0.05
CA HIS A 56 11.92 28.72 -0.19
C HIS A 56 13.40 28.44 0.00
N ASP A 57 14.21 28.71 -1.02
CA ASP A 57 15.67 28.59 -0.91
C ASP A 57 16.24 29.60 0.10
N CYS A 58 17.05 29.10 1.04
CA CYS A 58 17.90 29.87 1.94
C CYS A 58 17.23 30.77 3.02
N ALA A 59 16.05 30.41 3.53
CA ALA A 59 15.51 31.05 4.75
C ALA A 59 15.99 30.32 6.04
N PRO A 60 16.51 31.02 7.07
CA PRO A 60 16.88 30.41 8.35
C PRO A 60 15.65 29.76 9.02
N VAL A 61 15.88 28.64 9.70
CA VAL A 61 14.85 27.81 10.38
C VAL A 61 14.14 28.62 11.47
N HIS A 62 13.14 29.41 11.09
CA HIS A 62 12.12 29.86 12.04
C HIS A 62 11.16 28.69 12.24
N LYS A 63 10.74 28.46 13.50
CA LYS A 63 9.66 27.53 13.84
C LYS A 63 8.41 27.96 13.08
N ALA A 64 8.25 27.46 11.86
CA ALA A 64 6.99 27.50 11.16
C ALA A 64 6.00 26.84 12.11
N ARG A 65 5.00 27.60 12.57
CA ARG A 65 3.84 26.98 13.20
C ARG A 65 3.42 25.87 12.25
N SER A 66 3.42 24.65 12.77
CA SER A 66 2.94 23.47 12.07
C SER A 66 1.69 23.83 11.27
N ILE A 67 1.70 23.55 9.96
CA ILE A 67 0.56 23.71 9.06
C ILE A 67 -0.67 22.89 9.53
N LYS A 68 -0.54 22.04 10.56
CA LYS A 68 -1.69 21.39 11.24
C LYS A 68 -2.79 22.34 11.70
N THR A 69 -2.57 23.65 11.82
CA THR A 69 -3.57 24.57 12.39
C THR A 69 -4.47 25.28 11.38
N TRP A 70 -4.30 25.07 10.06
CA TRP A 70 -5.13 25.74 9.04
C TRP A 70 -6.10 24.83 8.26
N MET A 71 -6.26 23.59 8.71
CA MET A 71 -7.40 22.74 8.35
C MET A 71 -7.85 21.96 9.58
N MET A 72 -8.39 22.66 10.57
CA MET A 72 -9.51 22.03 11.27
C MET A 72 -10.72 22.29 10.37
N LEU A 73 -11.00 21.34 9.47
CA LEU A 73 -12.40 21.09 9.12
C LEU A 73 -13.17 21.08 10.46
N PRO A 74 -14.39 21.64 10.54
CA PRO A 74 -15.21 21.47 11.72
C PRO A 74 -15.10 20.01 12.14
N SER A 75 -14.76 19.71 13.41
CA SER A 75 -14.36 18.35 13.85
C SER A 75 -15.45 17.28 13.71
N HIS A 76 -16.52 17.64 13.01
CA HIS A 76 -17.76 16.96 12.80
C HIS A 76 -18.01 16.61 11.33
N THR A 77 -17.18 17.04 10.35
CA THR A 77 -17.39 16.72 8.92
C THR A 77 -16.20 16.01 8.27
N CYS A 78 -16.50 15.02 7.43
CA CYS A 78 -15.48 14.20 6.76
C CYS A 78 -14.90 14.81 5.47
N GLY A 79 -15.28 16.05 5.14
CA GLY A 79 -14.94 16.68 3.88
C GLY A 79 -15.70 16.10 2.68
N ASN A 80 -15.56 16.75 1.52
CA ASN A 80 -16.13 16.24 0.28
C ASN A 80 -15.43 14.92 -0.07
N PRO A 81 -16.16 13.81 -0.24
CA PRO A 81 -15.59 12.49 -0.49
C PRO A 81 -14.96 12.35 -1.90
N GLY A 82 -15.01 13.40 -2.73
CA GLY A 82 -14.42 13.44 -4.06
C GLY A 82 -15.37 12.94 -5.14
N LEU A 83 -15.25 13.51 -6.34
CA LEU A 83 -15.97 13.05 -7.52
C LEU A 83 -15.30 11.79 -8.07
N ILE A 84 -16.11 10.79 -8.41
CA ILE A 84 -15.61 9.56 -9.02
C ILE A 84 -15.95 9.58 -10.53
N PRO A 85 -14.98 9.34 -11.44
CA PRO A 85 -15.26 9.27 -12.86
C PRO A 85 -16.34 8.23 -13.16
N ARG A 86 -17.34 8.59 -13.97
CA ARG A 86 -18.47 7.71 -14.35
C ARG A 86 -19.33 7.23 -13.17
N GLY A 87 -19.23 7.86 -12.01
CA GLY A 87 -20.09 7.57 -10.87
C GLY A 87 -20.93 8.76 -10.41
N ILE A 88 -21.94 8.43 -9.60
CA ILE A 88 -22.98 9.32 -9.11
C ILE A 88 -23.01 9.16 -7.59
N ILE A 89 -22.98 10.29 -6.89
CA ILE A 89 -23.02 10.37 -5.43
C ILE A 89 -24.45 10.69 -4.99
N HIS A 90 -24.98 9.89 -4.08
CA HIS A 90 -26.29 10.06 -3.44
C HIS A 90 -26.07 10.45 -1.99
N GLY A 91 -26.35 11.71 -1.68
CA GLY A 91 -26.17 12.29 -0.35
C GLY A 91 -25.47 13.64 -0.43
N THR A 92 -25.93 14.58 0.39
CA THR A 92 -25.46 15.98 0.37
C THR A 92 -24.94 16.44 1.74
N ARG A 93 -24.99 15.57 2.75
CA ARG A 93 -24.52 15.85 4.11
C ARG A 93 -23.33 14.97 4.44
N TYR A 94 -22.32 15.56 5.06
CA TYR A 94 -21.02 14.93 5.32
C TYR A 94 -20.62 15.00 6.80
N ASN A 95 -21.59 15.08 7.72
CA ASN A 95 -21.31 15.13 9.15
C ASN A 95 -21.09 13.71 9.71
N ILE A 96 -20.46 13.60 10.89
CA ILE A 96 -20.30 12.31 11.59
C ILE A 96 -21.67 11.61 11.69
N GLY A 97 -21.70 10.34 11.27
CA GLY A 97 -22.89 9.50 11.22
C GLY A 97 -23.68 9.58 9.91
N ASP A 98 -23.46 10.60 9.07
CA ASP A 98 -24.06 10.64 7.75
C ASP A 98 -23.48 9.53 6.86
N LYS A 99 -24.32 9.03 5.96
CA LYS A 99 -24.00 8.00 4.98
C LYS A 99 -24.24 8.52 3.59
N ILE A 100 -23.24 8.39 2.73
CA ILE A 100 -23.35 8.69 1.30
C ILE A 100 -23.33 7.38 0.53
N ARG A 101 -24.03 7.33 -0.60
CA ARG A 101 -24.06 6.16 -1.47
C ARG A 101 -23.50 6.49 -2.85
N TYR A 102 -22.63 5.63 -3.36
CA TYR A 102 -22.14 5.70 -4.73
C TYR A 102 -22.87 4.72 -5.63
N THR A 103 -23.08 5.12 -6.87
CA THR A 103 -23.59 4.27 -7.95
C THR A 103 -22.84 4.61 -9.24
N CYS A 104 -22.74 3.67 -10.16
CA CYS A 104 -22.13 3.92 -11.47
C CYS A 104 -23.19 4.15 -12.53
N VAL A 105 -22.80 4.86 -13.60
CA VAL A 105 -23.61 4.94 -14.83
C VAL A 105 -23.71 3.55 -15.48
N MET A 106 -24.70 3.35 -16.35
CA MET A 106 -24.88 2.07 -17.05
C MET A 106 -23.62 1.64 -17.82
N GLY A 107 -23.34 0.33 -17.81
CA GLY A 107 -22.13 -0.27 -18.39
C GLY A 107 -20.90 -0.21 -17.48
N TYR A 108 -21.07 0.26 -16.23
CA TYR A 108 -20.02 0.29 -15.23
C TYR A 108 -20.50 -0.34 -13.91
N VAL A 109 -19.58 -1.04 -13.25
CA VAL A 109 -19.77 -1.68 -11.96
C VAL A 109 -18.98 -0.91 -10.90
N LEU A 110 -19.60 -0.70 -9.74
CA LEU A 110 -18.98 0.01 -8.63
C LEU A 110 -17.99 -0.90 -7.89
N GLU A 111 -16.78 -0.40 -7.72
CA GLU A 111 -15.69 -1.09 -7.04
C GLU A 111 -15.34 -0.41 -5.72
N GLY A 112 -15.40 -1.18 -4.63
CA GLY A 112 -15.22 -0.72 -3.25
C GLY A 112 -16.53 -0.68 -2.45
N HIS A 113 -16.59 0.21 -1.46
CA HIS A 113 -17.79 0.38 -0.64
C HIS A 113 -18.81 1.27 -1.34
N ALA A 114 -20.00 0.72 -1.59
CA ALA A 114 -21.12 1.48 -2.15
C ALA A 114 -21.69 2.51 -1.19
N VAL A 115 -21.45 2.36 0.11
CA VAL A 115 -21.88 3.30 1.14
C VAL A 115 -20.70 3.61 2.04
N LEU A 116 -20.37 4.90 2.12
CA LEU A 116 -19.34 5.42 3.02
C LEU A 116 -20.04 6.08 4.20
N THR A 117 -19.56 5.82 5.41
CA THR A 117 -20.06 6.42 6.65
C THR A 117 -19.01 7.37 7.20
N CYS A 118 -19.42 8.59 7.52
CA CYS A 118 -18.54 9.54 8.17
C CYS A 118 -18.38 9.15 9.64
N ILE A 119 -17.16 8.83 10.08
CA ILE A 119 -16.86 8.33 11.42
C ILE A 119 -15.88 9.25 12.15
N VAL A 120 -15.82 9.13 13.47
CA VAL A 120 -14.81 9.79 14.30
C VAL A 120 -13.48 9.08 14.11
N SER A 121 -12.45 9.83 13.69
CA SER A 121 -11.10 9.30 13.50
C SER A 121 -10.15 9.87 14.56
N PRO A 122 -9.43 9.02 15.33
CA PRO A 122 -8.46 9.49 16.31
C PRO A 122 -7.38 10.35 15.65
N GLY A 123 -7.32 11.64 16.03
CA GLY A 123 -6.29 12.57 15.57
C GLY A 123 -6.66 13.45 14.36
N SER A 124 -7.72 13.15 13.62
CA SER A 124 -8.21 13.98 12.48
C SER A 124 -9.66 14.47 12.64
N GLY A 125 -10.33 14.17 13.76
CA GLY A 125 -11.70 14.58 14.03
C GLY A 125 -12.71 13.66 13.35
N ALA A 126 -12.96 13.87 12.05
CA ALA A 126 -13.89 13.09 11.25
C ALA A 126 -13.21 12.57 9.96
N SER A 127 -13.48 11.32 9.58
CA SER A 127 -12.96 10.66 8.37
C SER A 127 -13.99 9.69 7.82
N TRP A 128 -13.98 9.47 6.50
CA TRP A 128 -14.70 8.35 5.91
C TRP A 128 -14.11 7.02 6.39
N ASP A 129 -14.99 6.04 6.65
CA ASP A 129 -14.65 4.69 7.07
C ASP A 129 -13.92 3.88 5.97
N PHE A 130 -14.18 4.22 4.70
CA PHE A 130 -13.56 3.64 3.51
C PHE A 130 -13.11 4.71 2.53
N PRO A 131 -12.09 4.42 1.68
CA PRO A 131 -11.74 5.30 0.58
C PRO A 131 -12.86 5.38 -0.45
N ALA A 132 -12.88 6.45 -1.24
CA ALA A 132 -13.82 6.60 -2.34
C ALA A 132 -13.76 5.38 -3.29
N PRO A 133 -14.92 4.83 -3.69
CA PRO A 133 -14.98 3.76 -4.68
C PRO A 133 -14.66 4.31 -6.08
N PHE A 134 -14.54 3.45 -7.07
CA PHE A 134 -14.41 3.86 -8.47
C PHE A 134 -15.35 3.05 -9.36
N CYS A 135 -15.66 3.56 -10.54
CA CYS A 135 -16.51 2.87 -11.51
C CYS A 135 -15.65 2.20 -12.57
N ARG A 136 -15.66 0.86 -12.58
CA ARG A 136 -14.98 0.06 -13.59
C ARG A 136 -15.96 -0.33 -14.69
N ALA A 137 -15.52 -0.37 -15.94
CA ALA A 137 -16.35 -0.88 -17.03
C ALA A 137 -16.75 -2.34 -16.78
N GLU A 138 -18.00 -2.68 -17.10
CA GLU A 138 -18.51 -4.04 -17.00
C GLU A 138 -17.71 -4.98 -17.92
N GLY A 139 -17.15 -6.06 -17.36
CA GLY A 139 -16.26 -6.99 -18.08
C GLY A 139 -14.76 -6.66 -17.99
N ALA A 140 -14.35 -5.54 -17.40
CA ALA A 140 -12.94 -5.29 -17.10
C ALA A 140 -12.48 -6.09 -15.88
N CYS A 141 -11.17 -6.37 -15.81
CA CYS A 141 -10.55 -7.20 -14.78
C CYS A 141 -10.56 -6.54 -13.39
N GLY A 142 -10.50 -7.38 -12.36
CA GLY A 142 -10.59 -6.92 -10.97
C GLY A 142 -11.93 -7.25 -10.32
N GLY A 143 -12.15 -6.70 -9.13
CA GLY A 143 -13.41 -6.89 -8.43
C GLY A 143 -13.35 -6.56 -6.95
N THR A 144 -14.53 -6.47 -6.35
CA THR A 144 -14.69 -6.28 -4.92
C THR A 144 -14.92 -7.62 -4.24
N LEU A 145 -14.02 -8.00 -3.33
CA LEU A 145 -14.00 -9.27 -2.63
C LEU A 145 -14.43 -9.06 -1.18
N ARG A 146 -15.53 -9.71 -0.80
CA ARG A 146 -16.14 -9.63 0.55
C ARG A 146 -16.06 -10.92 1.35
N GLY A 147 -15.51 -11.99 0.77
CA GLY A 147 -15.32 -13.27 1.45
C GLY A 147 -14.21 -13.19 2.49
N THR A 148 -14.26 -14.03 3.53
CA THR A 148 -13.22 -14.12 4.57
C THR A 148 -11.92 -14.74 4.07
N THR A 149 -11.98 -15.47 2.96
CA THR A 149 -10.83 -16.03 2.24
C THR A 149 -11.08 -15.96 0.74
N GLY A 150 -10.02 -16.01 -0.05
CA GLY A 150 -10.13 -16.12 -1.49
C GLY A 150 -8.78 -16.07 -2.20
N THR A 151 -8.82 -16.10 -3.53
CA THR A 151 -7.64 -16.04 -4.39
C THR A 151 -7.79 -14.91 -5.41
N ILE A 152 -6.72 -14.15 -5.58
CA ILE A 152 -6.60 -13.06 -6.55
C ILE A 152 -5.50 -13.44 -7.51
N SER A 153 -5.75 -13.30 -8.82
CA SER A 153 -4.73 -13.56 -9.83
C SER A 153 -4.83 -12.57 -10.96
N SER A 154 -3.71 -12.35 -11.65
CA SER A 154 -3.68 -11.60 -12.90
C SER A 154 -4.61 -12.25 -13.94
N PRO A 155 -5.13 -11.48 -14.92
CA PRO A 155 -5.95 -12.03 -15.99
C PRO A 155 -5.24 -13.21 -16.67
N HIS A 156 -6.00 -14.27 -16.94
CA HIS A 156 -5.52 -15.50 -17.61
C HIS A 156 -4.46 -16.33 -16.88
N PHE A 157 -4.11 -16.02 -15.62
CA PHE A 157 -3.16 -16.84 -14.86
C PHE A 157 -3.56 -18.33 -14.87
N PRO A 158 -2.64 -19.29 -15.14
CA PRO A 158 -1.18 -19.16 -15.20
C PRO A 158 -0.61 -18.82 -16.59
N SER A 159 -1.43 -18.45 -17.56
CA SER A 159 -0.97 -17.88 -18.83
C SER A 159 -0.52 -16.43 -18.66
N GLU A 160 0.16 -15.90 -19.68
CA GLU A 160 0.66 -14.53 -19.65
C GLU A 160 -0.48 -13.50 -19.58
N TYR A 161 -0.33 -12.44 -18.78
CA TYR A 161 -1.28 -11.32 -18.76
C TYR A 161 -1.17 -10.50 -20.05
N GLU A 162 -2.26 -9.82 -20.43
CA GLU A 162 -2.27 -8.96 -21.62
C GLU A 162 -1.59 -7.61 -21.37
N ASN A 163 -1.09 -7.00 -22.43
CA ASN A 163 -0.56 -5.64 -22.39
C ASN A 163 -1.67 -4.63 -22.11
N SER A 164 -1.30 -3.47 -21.54
CA SER A 164 -2.21 -2.38 -21.17
C SER A 164 -3.34 -2.83 -20.23
N ALA A 165 -3.07 -3.83 -19.40
CA ALA A 165 -3.98 -4.24 -18.35
C ALA A 165 -4.02 -3.16 -17.26
N ASP A 166 -5.24 -2.85 -16.80
CA ASP A 166 -5.50 -1.98 -15.65
C ASP A 166 -6.56 -2.67 -14.78
N CYS A 167 -6.09 -3.45 -13.82
CA CYS A 167 -6.92 -4.30 -12.98
C CYS A 167 -6.85 -3.83 -11.54
N THR A 168 -8.01 -3.65 -10.91
CA THR A 168 -8.07 -3.29 -9.49
C THR A 168 -8.95 -4.26 -8.72
N TRP A 169 -8.38 -4.89 -7.68
CA TRP A 169 -9.10 -5.70 -6.71
C TRP A 169 -9.19 -4.98 -5.37
N SER A 170 -10.37 -4.96 -4.76
CA SER A 170 -10.60 -4.40 -3.43
C SER A 170 -11.11 -5.48 -2.49
N ILE A 171 -10.30 -5.86 -1.51
CA ILE A 171 -10.67 -6.77 -0.44
C ILE A 171 -11.24 -5.94 0.72
N LEU A 172 -12.44 -6.29 1.17
CA LEU A 172 -13.17 -5.55 2.20
C LEU A 172 -13.42 -6.46 3.41
N ALA A 173 -13.04 -5.98 4.59
CA ALA A 173 -13.26 -6.65 5.87
C ALA A 173 -14.05 -5.76 6.84
N GLU A 174 -14.57 -6.36 7.91
CA GLU A 174 -15.28 -5.63 8.95
C GLU A 174 -14.34 -4.70 9.73
N PRO A 175 -14.82 -3.55 10.25
CA PRO A 175 -14.00 -2.67 11.05
C PRO A 175 -13.37 -3.38 12.25
N GLY A 176 -12.05 -3.27 12.39
CA GLY A 176 -11.25 -3.96 13.41
C GLY A 176 -10.51 -5.18 12.87
N ASP A 177 -11.04 -5.84 11.84
CA ASP A 177 -10.36 -6.96 11.21
C ASP A 177 -9.18 -6.49 10.35
N THR A 178 -8.22 -7.39 10.14
CA THR A 178 -7.06 -7.18 9.26
C THR A 178 -7.04 -8.23 8.16
N ILE A 179 -6.36 -7.95 7.06
CA ILE A 179 -6.31 -8.80 5.88
C ILE A 179 -4.85 -9.25 5.70
N ALA A 180 -4.63 -10.56 5.67
CA ALA A 180 -3.35 -11.15 5.31
C ALA A 180 -3.39 -11.58 3.85
N LEU A 181 -2.40 -11.18 3.06
CA LEU A 181 -2.23 -11.53 1.66
C LEU A 181 -0.89 -12.25 1.47
N VAL A 182 -0.91 -13.43 0.84
CA VAL A 182 0.27 -14.26 0.59
C VAL A 182 0.34 -14.62 -0.89
N PHE A 183 1.43 -14.26 -1.55
CA PHE A 183 1.67 -14.60 -2.95
C PHE A 183 2.12 -16.05 -3.09
N THR A 184 1.50 -16.78 -4.02
CA THR A 184 1.90 -18.14 -4.41
C THR A 184 2.79 -18.16 -5.64
N ASP A 185 2.63 -17.18 -6.54
CA ASP A 185 3.45 -16.97 -7.73
C ASP A 185 3.48 -15.46 -8.05
N PHE A 186 4.60 -14.96 -8.57
CA PHE A 186 4.77 -13.54 -8.89
C PHE A 186 5.85 -13.32 -9.94
N GLN A 187 5.43 -12.91 -11.14
CA GLN A 187 6.29 -12.67 -12.30
C GLN A 187 5.69 -11.53 -13.14
N LEU A 188 6.19 -10.32 -12.93
CA LEU A 188 5.90 -9.13 -13.73
C LEU A 188 7.15 -8.67 -14.50
N GLU A 189 6.97 -7.82 -15.51
CA GLU A 189 8.10 -7.14 -16.14
C GLU A 189 8.76 -6.17 -15.16
N ASP A 190 10.06 -6.34 -14.94
CA ASP A 190 10.82 -5.53 -14.00
C ASP A 190 10.93 -4.07 -14.47
N ARG A 191 10.47 -3.13 -13.64
CA ARG A 191 10.47 -1.66 -13.84
C ARG A 191 9.45 -1.10 -14.83
N TYR A 192 8.59 -1.92 -15.43
CA TYR A 192 7.59 -1.47 -16.39
C TYR A 192 6.17 -1.86 -15.95
N ASP A 193 6.02 -3.06 -15.40
CA ASP A 193 4.75 -3.53 -14.87
C ASP A 193 4.77 -3.52 -13.34
N PHE A 194 3.68 -3.06 -12.76
CA PHE A 194 3.60 -2.79 -11.33
C PHE A 194 2.32 -3.33 -10.71
N LEU A 195 2.47 -3.87 -9.51
CA LEU A 195 1.38 -4.13 -8.59
C LEU A 195 1.52 -3.22 -7.39
N GLU A 196 0.64 -2.22 -7.30
CA GLU A 196 0.51 -1.34 -6.13
C GLU A 196 -0.45 -1.96 -5.11
N ILE A 197 -0.02 -2.02 -3.86
CA ILE A 197 -0.85 -2.47 -2.74
C ILE A 197 -1.07 -1.32 -1.76
N SER A 198 -2.33 -0.93 -1.62
CA SER A 198 -2.82 0.10 -0.71
C SER A 198 -3.65 -0.51 0.42
N GLY A 199 -3.70 0.15 1.59
CA GLY A 199 -4.37 -0.38 2.80
C GLY A 199 -3.40 -0.90 3.87
N THR A 200 -2.11 -0.73 3.65
CA THR A 200 -1.01 -0.88 4.64
C THR A 200 -0.66 0.48 5.25
N GLU A 201 0.30 0.51 6.18
CA GLU A 201 0.90 1.78 6.61
C GLU A 201 1.52 2.51 5.41
N ALA A 202 1.35 3.83 5.33
CA ALA A 202 1.84 4.61 4.20
C ALA A 202 3.38 4.67 4.19
N PRO A 203 4.03 4.66 3.01
CA PRO A 203 3.46 4.69 1.64
C PRO A 203 2.89 3.33 1.17
N SER A 204 2.21 3.32 0.01
CA SER A 204 1.77 2.08 -0.65
C SER A 204 2.97 1.21 -1.03
N ILE A 205 2.76 -0.11 -1.08
CA ILE A 205 3.79 -1.08 -1.47
C ILE A 205 3.76 -1.24 -3.00
N TRP A 206 4.90 -1.11 -3.66
CA TRP A 206 5.04 -1.28 -5.10
C TRP A 206 5.86 -2.54 -5.40
N LEU A 207 5.29 -3.46 -6.16
CA LEU A 207 5.91 -4.74 -6.50
C LEU A 207 6.11 -4.85 -8.02
N THR A 208 7.27 -5.36 -8.42
CA THR A 208 7.64 -5.57 -9.83
C THR A 208 8.68 -6.71 -9.94
N GLY A 209 8.95 -7.17 -11.16
CA GLY A 209 9.91 -8.24 -11.43
C GLY A 209 9.42 -9.64 -11.03
N MET A 210 10.35 -10.56 -10.79
CA MET A 210 10.06 -11.99 -10.61
C MET A 210 10.22 -12.50 -9.17
N ASN A 211 10.51 -11.61 -8.22
CA ASN A 211 10.75 -12.02 -6.84
C ASN A 211 9.43 -12.23 -6.11
N LEU A 212 9.30 -13.40 -5.48
CA LEU A 212 8.12 -13.72 -4.71
C LEU A 212 8.00 -12.73 -3.53
N PRO A 213 6.91 -11.95 -3.43
CA PRO A 213 6.75 -10.98 -2.37
C PRO A 213 6.54 -11.63 -1.00
N SER A 214 7.08 -11.00 0.05
CA SER A 214 6.78 -11.28 1.44
C SER A 214 5.28 -11.14 1.72
N PRO A 215 4.75 -11.83 2.75
CA PRO A 215 3.36 -11.69 3.14
C PRO A 215 3.04 -10.23 3.49
N VAL A 216 1.91 -9.74 2.99
CA VAL A 216 1.42 -8.39 3.27
C VAL A 216 0.29 -8.48 4.28
N ILE A 217 0.38 -7.69 5.35
CA ILE A 217 -0.68 -7.55 6.35
C ILE A 217 -1.23 -6.12 6.27
N SER A 218 -2.55 -5.99 6.12
CA SER A 218 -3.20 -4.68 6.09
C SER A 218 -3.17 -4.01 7.47
N SER A 219 -3.03 -2.69 7.48
CA SER A 219 -3.22 -1.85 8.68
C SER A 219 -4.64 -1.27 8.74
N LYS A 220 -5.37 -1.35 7.62
CA LYS A 220 -6.79 -1.00 7.50
C LYS A 220 -7.64 -2.27 7.38
N ASN A 221 -8.96 -2.11 7.50
CA ASN A 221 -9.95 -3.16 7.24
C ASN A 221 -10.27 -3.32 5.74
N TRP A 222 -9.42 -2.80 4.87
CA TRP A 222 -9.50 -2.97 3.43
C TRP A 222 -8.09 -3.07 2.86
N LEU A 223 -7.94 -3.78 1.75
CA LEU A 223 -6.70 -3.88 1.00
C LEU A 223 -7.03 -3.74 -0.49
N ARG A 224 -6.32 -2.86 -1.21
CA ARG A 224 -6.52 -2.62 -2.64
C ARG A 224 -5.26 -3.03 -3.38
N LEU A 225 -5.43 -3.86 -4.40
CA LEU A 225 -4.38 -4.29 -5.32
C LEU A 225 -4.66 -3.65 -6.67
N HIS A 226 -3.75 -2.82 -7.16
CA HIS A 226 -3.85 -2.18 -8.47
C HIS A 226 -2.71 -2.66 -9.35
N PHE A 227 -3.05 -3.44 -10.37
CA PHE A 227 -2.11 -3.99 -11.34
C PHE A 227 -2.20 -3.20 -12.64
N THR A 228 -1.05 -2.69 -13.08
CA THR A 228 -0.92 -2.02 -14.37
C THR A 228 0.20 -2.65 -15.18
N SER A 229 -0.05 -2.91 -16.46
CA SER A 229 0.99 -3.32 -17.40
C SER A 229 1.17 -2.31 -18.53
N ASP A 230 2.37 -2.25 -19.09
CA ASP A 230 2.68 -1.39 -20.22
C ASP A 230 2.19 -1.98 -21.57
N SER A 231 2.62 -1.41 -22.69
CA SER A 231 2.20 -1.84 -24.03
C SER A 231 2.99 -3.03 -24.61
N ASN A 232 3.98 -3.57 -23.89
CA ASN A 232 4.92 -4.58 -24.38
C ASN A 232 5.20 -5.66 -23.32
N HIS A 233 5.95 -6.70 -23.71
CA HIS A 233 6.52 -7.75 -22.84
C HIS A 233 5.61 -8.32 -21.74
N ARG A 234 5.06 -9.50 -22.00
CA ARG A 234 4.18 -10.18 -21.04
C ARG A 234 4.96 -11.18 -20.19
N ARG A 235 4.45 -11.43 -18.98
CA ARG A 235 4.92 -12.47 -18.06
C ARG A 235 3.72 -13.26 -17.54
N LYS A 236 4.00 -14.33 -16.81
CA LYS A 236 2.99 -15.20 -16.19
C LYS A 236 2.01 -14.46 -15.25
N GLY A 237 2.42 -13.33 -14.70
CA GLY A 237 1.63 -12.54 -13.78
C GLY A 237 1.75 -13.02 -12.34
N PHE A 238 0.67 -12.95 -11.58
CA PHE A 238 0.70 -13.28 -10.15
C PHE A 238 -0.54 -14.04 -9.71
N SER A 239 -0.39 -14.79 -8.62
CA SER A 239 -1.48 -15.40 -7.88
C SER A 239 -1.21 -15.22 -6.38
N ALA A 240 -2.22 -14.77 -5.65
CA ALA A 240 -2.15 -14.52 -4.22
C ALA A 240 -3.41 -15.01 -3.52
N GLN A 241 -3.24 -15.57 -2.32
CA GLN A 241 -4.33 -15.95 -1.44
C GLN A 241 -4.47 -14.92 -0.34
N TYR A 242 -5.70 -14.59 0.01
CA TYR A 242 -5.97 -13.67 1.10
C TYR A 242 -6.84 -14.32 2.17
N GLN A 243 -6.67 -13.87 3.41
CA GLN A 243 -7.51 -14.26 4.53
C GLN A 243 -7.71 -13.09 5.50
N VAL A 244 -8.96 -12.90 5.91
CA VAL A 244 -9.35 -11.93 6.93
C VAL A 244 -9.06 -12.53 8.31
N LYS A 245 -8.21 -11.84 9.06
CA LYS A 245 -7.93 -12.08 10.47
C LYS A 245 -8.90 -11.26 11.30
N LYS A 246 -9.80 -11.96 12.00
CA LYS A 246 -10.73 -11.31 12.92
C LYS A 246 -9.96 -10.60 14.03
N ALA A 247 -10.34 -9.37 14.36
CA ALA A 247 -9.91 -8.78 15.61
C ALA A 247 -10.32 -9.72 16.74
N ILE A 248 -9.40 -9.97 17.68
CA ILE A 248 -9.75 -10.66 18.91
C ILE A 248 -10.78 -9.77 19.60
N GLU A 249 -12.06 -10.17 19.55
CA GLU A 249 -13.11 -9.51 20.31
C GLU A 249 -12.72 -9.60 21.79
N LEU A 250 -12.24 -8.49 22.35
CA LEU A 250 -12.16 -8.27 23.80
C LEU A 250 -13.55 -8.16 24.45
N LYS A 251 -14.58 -8.76 23.83
CA LYS A 251 -15.92 -8.83 24.40
C LYS A 251 -15.95 -9.90 25.47
N SER A 252 -15.78 -9.44 26.71
CA SER A 252 -16.35 -10.06 27.91
C SER A 252 -16.10 -11.55 28.07
N ARG A 253 -14.87 -11.94 28.39
CA ARG A 253 -14.69 -13.05 29.33
C ARG A 253 -15.16 -12.55 30.70
N GLY A 254 -16.47 -12.64 30.92
CA GLY A 254 -17.07 -12.39 32.22
C GLY A 254 -16.32 -13.21 33.27
N VAL A 255 -15.80 -12.51 34.28
CA VAL A 255 -15.18 -13.09 35.46
C VAL A 255 -16.24 -13.97 36.13
N LYS A 256 -16.18 -15.27 35.91
CA LYS A 256 -16.89 -16.24 36.75
C LYS A 256 -15.91 -16.74 37.81
N MET A 257 -16.10 -16.22 39.01
CA MET A 257 -15.56 -16.78 40.25
C MET A 257 -15.95 -18.26 40.34
N LEU A 258 -14.96 -19.11 40.53
CA LEU A 258 -15.09 -20.50 40.97
C LEU A 258 -14.65 -20.54 42.45
N PRO A 259 -15.18 -21.44 43.30
CA PRO A 259 -15.16 -22.87 43.00
C PRO A 259 -16.36 -23.69 43.48
N ASN A 260 -16.69 -24.77 42.76
CA ASN A 260 -16.84 -26.07 43.41
C ASN A 260 -16.83 -27.24 42.40
N LYS A 261 -15.85 -28.12 42.60
CA LYS A 261 -15.98 -29.58 42.76
C LYS A 261 -16.74 -30.43 41.71
N ASP A 262 -15.91 -31.31 41.15
CA ASP A 262 -16.14 -32.71 40.77
C ASP A 262 -16.58 -33.13 39.36
N THR A 263 -15.95 -34.25 39.00
CA THR A 263 -16.34 -35.31 38.04
C THR A 263 -16.01 -35.16 36.56
N SER A 264 -14.83 -35.70 36.23
CA SER A 264 -14.52 -36.55 35.07
C SER A 264 -15.72 -36.93 34.20
N HIS A 265 -15.74 -36.43 32.96
CA HIS A 265 -16.15 -37.22 31.80
C HIS A 265 -15.28 -36.89 30.59
N LYS A 266 -14.51 -37.89 30.16
CA LYS A 266 -13.81 -37.92 28.88
C LYS A 266 -14.86 -37.87 27.77
N ASN A 267 -14.81 -36.84 26.93
CA ASN A 267 -15.34 -36.90 25.57
C ASN A 267 -14.29 -36.29 24.65
N ALA A 268 -13.53 -37.18 24.02
CA ALA A 268 -12.71 -36.85 22.86
C ALA A 268 -13.68 -36.52 21.72
N VAL A 269 -13.92 -35.23 21.51
CA VAL A 269 -14.53 -34.75 20.28
C VAL A 269 -13.40 -34.63 19.27
N LEU A 270 -13.36 -35.57 18.34
CA LEU A 270 -12.67 -35.42 17.06
C LEU A 270 -13.34 -34.25 16.33
N SER A 271 -12.84 -33.04 16.60
CA SER A 271 -13.10 -31.88 15.76
C SER A 271 -12.34 -32.09 14.46
N GLN A 272 -13.11 -32.19 13.39
CA GLN A 272 -12.66 -32.33 12.00
C GLN A 272 -11.48 -31.41 11.70
N GLY A 273 -10.48 -31.98 11.03
CA GLY A 273 -9.29 -31.28 10.57
C GLY A 273 -9.66 -30.12 9.66
N GLY A 274 -9.52 -28.91 10.19
CA GLY A 274 -9.28 -27.73 9.36
C GLY A 274 -7.91 -27.90 8.72
N LEU A 275 -7.85 -27.71 7.40
CA LEU A 275 -6.61 -27.71 6.63
C LEU A 275 -5.69 -26.62 7.17
N THR A 276 -4.81 -26.97 8.09
CA THR A 276 -3.73 -26.10 8.54
C THR A 276 -2.79 -25.92 7.35
N ALA A 277 -2.57 -24.67 6.92
CA ALA A 277 -1.51 -24.43 5.95
C ALA A 277 -0.19 -24.58 6.67
N ASP A 278 0.38 -25.77 6.52
CA ASP A 278 1.66 -26.13 7.12
C ASP A 278 2.80 -26.00 6.11
N ILE A 279 2.53 -25.49 4.91
CA ILE A 279 3.46 -25.45 3.78
C ILE A 279 3.48 -24.04 3.16
N CYS A 280 4.67 -23.46 3.04
CA CYS A 280 4.92 -22.22 2.31
C CYS A 280 5.01 -22.48 0.79
N PRO A 281 4.66 -21.48 -0.05
CA PRO A 281 4.86 -21.58 -1.50
C PRO A 281 6.34 -21.77 -1.83
N ASP A 282 6.67 -22.45 -2.93
CA ASP A 282 8.07 -22.64 -3.33
C ASP A 282 8.70 -21.25 -3.60
N PRO A 283 9.74 -20.85 -2.84
CA PRO A 283 10.34 -19.53 -3.01
C PRO A 283 11.10 -19.39 -4.32
N GLY A 284 11.38 -20.48 -5.06
CA GLY A 284 12.16 -20.50 -6.29
C GLY A 284 13.68 -20.47 -6.05
N ILE A 285 14.44 -20.40 -7.14
CA ILE A 285 15.90 -20.28 -7.14
C ILE A 285 16.27 -18.92 -7.75
N PRO A 286 17.14 -18.12 -7.10
CA PRO A 286 17.62 -16.86 -7.69
C PRO A 286 18.39 -17.10 -8.99
N GLU A 287 18.25 -16.20 -9.95
CA GLU A 287 19.09 -16.21 -11.16
C GLU A 287 20.57 -16.03 -10.78
N ASN A 288 21.47 -16.86 -11.32
CA ASN A 288 22.90 -16.92 -10.93
C ASN A 288 23.14 -17.25 -9.44
N GLY A 289 22.27 -18.09 -8.88
CA GLY A 289 22.37 -18.55 -7.51
C GLY A 289 21.83 -19.96 -7.28
N LYS A 290 21.90 -20.38 -6.02
CA LYS A 290 21.54 -21.71 -5.55
C LYS A 290 20.71 -21.61 -4.29
N ARG A 291 19.77 -22.55 -4.14
CA ARG A 291 18.95 -22.74 -2.95
C ARG A 291 19.41 -23.99 -2.20
N ILE A 292 19.62 -23.87 -0.90
CA ILE A 292 20.01 -24.94 0.01
C ILE A 292 18.85 -25.23 0.96
N GLY A 293 18.32 -26.44 0.89
CA GLY A 293 17.12 -26.87 1.61
C GLY A 293 15.93 -27.12 0.67
N SER A 294 15.08 -28.08 1.06
CA SER A 294 13.93 -28.54 0.27
C SER A 294 12.64 -28.69 1.08
N SER A 295 12.68 -28.42 2.39
CA SER A 295 11.49 -28.44 3.23
C SER A 295 10.80 -27.09 3.18
N PHE A 296 9.51 -27.10 2.85
CA PHE A 296 8.65 -25.91 2.83
C PHE A 296 7.69 -25.91 4.02
N HIS A 297 7.87 -26.82 4.98
CA HIS A 297 6.99 -26.89 6.15
C HIS A 297 7.23 -25.72 7.10
N VAL A 298 6.20 -25.31 7.84
CA VAL A 298 6.33 -24.28 8.88
C VAL A 298 7.47 -24.63 9.85
N GLY A 299 8.35 -23.67 10.11
CA GLY A 299 9.56 -23.83 10.90
C GLY A 299 10.81 -24.23 10.11
N ALA A 300 10.67 -24.65 8.84
CA ALA A 300 11.82 -24.92 7.98
C ALA A 300 12.50 -23.63 7.55
N SER A 301 13.83 -23.65 7.47
CA SER A 301 14.64 -22.54 6.96
C SER A 301 15.37 -22.97 5.69
N ILE A 302 15.33 -22.10 4.68
CA ILE A 302 16.03 -22.26 3.41
C ILE A 302 17.14 -21.23 3.36
N GLN A 303 18.31 -21.63 2.87
CA GLN A 303 19.45 -20.75 2.65
C GLN A 303 19.71 -20.53 1.17
N PHE A 304 20.26 -19.37 0.84
CA PHE A 304 20.63 -19.02 -0.52
C PHE A 304 22.11 -18.65 -0.62
N SER A 305 22.69 -18.95 -1.77
CA SER A 305 24.06 -18.58 -2.15
C SER A 305 24.09 -18.16 -3.61
N CYS A 306 24.97 -17.24 -3.98
CA CYS A 306 25.17 -16.87 -5.38
C CYS A 306 26.35 -17.62 -6.00
N ASP A 307 26.37 -17.70 -7.32
CA ASP A 307 27.51 -18.21 -8.08
C ASP A 307 28.73 -17.28 -7.97
N ASP A 308 29.90 -17.79 -8.34
CA ASP A 308 31.15 -17.02 -8.30
C ASP A 308 31.03 -15.75 -9.15
N SER A 309 31.48 -14.61 -8.61
CA SER A 309 31.33 -13.24 -9.16
C SER A 309 30.00 -12.53 -8.87
N TYR A 310 29.05 -13.18 -8.21
CA TYR A 310 27.81 -12.56 -7.76
C TYR A 310 27.78 -12.41 -6.23
N VAL A 311 27.00 -11.44 -5.74
CA VAL A 311 26.76 -11.17 -4.32
C VAL A 311 25.27 -11.26 -4.05
N LEU A 312 24.94 -11.86 -2.91
CA LEU A 312 23.58 -12.04 -2.46
C LEU A 312 23.05 -10.73 -1.87
N GLN A 313 21.97 -10.21 -2.45
CA GLN A 313 21.25 -9.04 -1.96
C GLN A 313 19.94 -9.49 -1.30
N GLY A 314 19.82 -9.26 0.01
CA GLY A 314 18.67 -9.65 0.84
C GLY A 314 19.04 -10.69 1.89
N SER A 315 18.03 -11.35 2.47
CA SER A 315 18.22 -12.33 3.52
C SER A 315 18.92 -13.61 3.01
N LYS A 316 20.06 -13.96 3.63
CA LYS A 316 20.79 -15.21 3.36
C LYS A 316 19.97 -16.46 3.67
N SER A 317 19.01 -16.35 4.59
CA SER A 317 18.09 -17.42 4.92
C SER A 317 16.69 -16.88 5.17
N ILE A 318 15.68 -17.60 4.69
CA ILE A 318 14.26 -17.33 4.95
C ILE A 318 13.65 -18.52 5.70
N THR A 319 12.70 -18.25 6.58
CA THR A 319 12.03 -19.28 7.39
C THR A 319 10.54 -19.31 7.08
N CYS A 320 9.97 -20.51 6.91
CA CYS A 320 8.54 -20.67 6.67
C CYS A 320 7.77 -20.42 7.97
N GLN A 321 6.90 -19.43 7.98
CA GLN A 321 6.16 -18.99 9.15
C GLN A 321 4.67 -19.10 8.91
N ARG A 322 3.93 -19.40 9.98
CA ARG A 322 2.47 -19.37 9.95
C ARG A 322 2.01 -17.91 9.99
N VAL A 323 1.32 -17.47 8.94
CA VAL A 323 0.76 -16.11 8.83
C VAL A 323 -0.62 -16.07 9.47
N THR A 324 -1.46 -17.06 9.19
CA THR A 324 -2.81 -17.25 9.74
C THR A 324 -3.03 -18.74 10.02
N GLU A 325 -4.20 -19.14 10.53
CA GLU A 325 -4.55 -20.56 10.71
C GLU A 325 -4.45 -21.37 9.40
N THR A 326 -4.71 -20.74 8.25
CA THR A 326 -4.73 -21.40 6.94
C THR A 326 -3.80 -20.78 5.89
N LEU A 327 -2.85 -19.92 6.26
CA LEU A 327 -1.80 -19.41 5.37
C LEU A 327 -0.44 -19.49 6.05
N ALA A 328 0.55 -20.00 5.31
CA ALA A 328 1.96 -19.95 5.67
C ALA A 328 2.73 -19.21 4.56
N ALA A 329 3.72 -18.42 4.97
CA ALA A 329 4.56 -17.64 4.06
C ALA A 329 5.99 -17.54 4.58
N TRP A 330 6.91 -17.20 3.70
CA TRP A 330 8.30 -16.97 4.07
C TRP A 330 8.46 -15.67 4.84
N SER A 331 9.40 -15.66 5.78
CA SER A 331 9.72 -14.52 6.63
C SER A 331 10.27 -13.30 5.89
N ASP A 332 10.80 -13.50 4.68
CA ASP A 332 11.36 -12.45 3.83
C ASP A 332 11.29 -12.89 2.35
N HIS A 333 11.57 -11.96 1.46
CA HIS A 333 11.63 -12.16 0.02
C HIS A 333 12.78 -13.10 -0.37
N ARG A 334 12.61 -13.80 -1.49
CA ARG A 334 13.74 -14.49 -2.13
C ARG A 334 14.83 -13.45 -2.47
N PRO A 335 16.09 -13.66 -2.06
CA PRO A 335 17.18 -12.73 -2.36
C PRO A 335 17.57 -12.75 -3.84
N ILE A 336 18.25 -11.70 -4.28
CA ILE A 336 18.69 -11.52 -5.67
C ILE A 336 20.21 -11.63 -5.73
N CYS A 337 20.75 -12.35 -6.71
CA CYS A 337 22.18 -12.38 -6.97
C CYS A 337 22.54 -11.29 -7.99
N ARG A 338 23.39 -10.34 -7.58
CA ARG A 338 23.88 -9.27 -8.46
C ARG A 338 25.38 -9.38 -8.68
N THR A 339 25.82 -9.00 -9.88
CA THR A 339 27.25 -8.92 -10.22
C THR A 339 28.00 -8.01 -9.23
N LYS A 340 29.21 -8.42 -8.83
CA LYS A 340 30.14 -7.57 -8.10
C LYS A 340 30.47 -6.34 -8.94
N LEU A 341 29.95 -5.16 -8.59
CA LEU A 341 30.37 -3.90 -9.18
C LEU A 341 31.61 -3.39 -8.46
N CYS A 342 32.74 -3.37 -9.16
CA CYS A 342 33.90 -2.60 -8.72
C CYS A 342 33.76 -1.19 -9.27
N VAL A 343 33.68 -0.21 -8.37
CA VAL A 343 33.56 1.21 -8.72
C VAL A 343 34.97 1.79 -8.72
N PHE A 344 35.31 2.57 -9.75
CA PHE A 344 36.53 3.35 -9.74
C PHE A 344 36.30 4.57 -8.85
N THR A 345 37.06 4.68 -7.78
CA THR A 345 37.13 5.92 -6.98
C THR A 345 38.38 6.68 -7.42
N CYS A 346 38.18 7.90 -7.92
CA CYS A 346 39.28 8.83 -8.16
C CYS A 346 39.53 9.62 -6.87
N GLU A 347 40.61 9.31 -6.18
CA GLU A 347 41.18 10.23 -5.18
C GLU A 347 42.16 11.15 -5.91
N VAL A 348 42.31 12.39 -5.44
CA VAL A 348 43.27 13.34 -6.03
C VAL A 348 44.66 12.72 -5.92
N ASN A 349 45.17 12.22 -7.05
CA ASN A 349 46.44 11.52 -7.31
C ASN A 349 46.46 9.98 -7.36
N GLU A 350 45.34 9.25 -7.19
CA GLU A 350 45.29 7.79 -7.46
C GLU A 350 43.93 7.30 -7.99
N ILE A 351 43.96 6.42 -9.00
CA ILE A 351 42.80 5.62 -9.42
C ILE A 351 42.82 4.33 -8.58
N LYS A 352 41.87 4.21 -7.63
CA LYS A 352 41.69 2.96 -6.88
C LYS A 352 40.50 2.19 -7.43
N MET A 353 40.69 0.90 -7.69
CA MET A 353 39.61 -0.02 -7.98
C MET A 353 39.02 -0.47 -6.65
N LEU A 354 37.89 0.13 -6.24
CA LEU A 354 37.17 -0.32 -5.07
C LEU A 354 36.15 -1.36 -5.50
N CYS A 355 36.41 -2.63 -5.21
CA CYS A 355 35.35 -3.62 -5.22
C CYS A 355 34.52 -3.42 -3.94
N LEU A 356 33.38 -2.76 -4.09
CA LEU A 356 32.42 -2.60 -3.00
C LEU A 356 31.82 -3.98 -2.72
N ILE A 357 32.25 -4.58 -1.63
CA ILE A 357 31.45 -5.59 -0.93
C ILE A 357 30.69 -4.78 0.12
N PRO A 358 29.36 -4.59 -0.02
CA PRO A 358 28.58 -3.83 0.96
C PRO A 358 28.53 -4.55 2.31
#